data_AF-L2FGF5-F1
#
_entry.id   AF-L2FGF5-F1
#
_cell.length_a   1.000
_cell.length_b   1.000
_cell.length_c   1.000
_cell.angle_alpha   90.00
_cell.angle_beta   90.00
_cell.angle_gamma   90.00
#
_symmetry.space_group_name_H-M   'P 1'
#
loop_
_entity.id
_entity.type
_entity.pdbx_description
1 polymer ?
#
loop_
_entity_poly.entity_id
_entity_poly.type
_entity_poly.pdbx_seq_one_letter_code
_entity_poly.pdbx_strand_id
1 'polypeptide(L)'
;MALPLPSGPVPAEVAFLCEMELVTIVPRQRLESIDLLSGATPALRPPARADLPMWLALLLKKQRRANIVPPPWLRPQSLAKIVHHETKIEPDAFSPPPPPPARGDALGNASRYGEETLSAPFLPSCTADAPPNALPYHWFELAEMLLAHAIDDIPAPSEVRSLLRDLQEVRSAKLRKSTEELSEVAGVMSLRGVGAMELAESRGFFLGVIEGVRKIGASAEASRREEEEERGEGVDYDEDEDML
;
A
#
# COMPACT_ATOMS: atom_id res chain seq x y z
N MET A 1 -21.41 -17.65 -19.63
CA MET A 1 -21.16 -17.62 -18.18
C MET A 1 -19.96 -16.72 -17.96
N ALA A 2 -20.07 -15.71 -17.10
CA ALA A 2 -18.92 -14.88 -16.76
C ALA A 2 -17.92 -15.73 -15.98
N LEU A 3 -16.65 -15.72 -16.39
CA LEU A 3 -15.56 -16.36 -15.64
C LEU A 3 -15.50 -15.74 -14.24
N PRO A 4 -15.40 -16.54 -13.16
CA PRO A 4 -15.22 -15.97 -11.83
C PRO A 4 -13.85 -15.28 -11.79
N LEU A 5 -13.86 -13.96 -11.70
CA LEU A 5 -12.63 -13.18 -11.55
C LEU A 5 -12.03 -13.45 -10.16
N PRO A 6 -10.69 -13.44 -10.03
CA PRO A 6 -10.04 -13.52 -8.73
C PRO A 6 -10.50 -12.37 -7.83
N SER A 7 -10.56 -12.62 -6.52
CA SER A 7 -11.03 -11.63 -5.55
C SER A 7 -9.97 -10.53 -5.28
N GLY A 8 -10.18 -9.33 -5.80
CA GLY A 8 -9.32 -8.17 -5.59
C GLY A 8 -8.52 -7.78 -6.83
N PRO A 9 -7.80 -6.64 -6.78
CA PRO A 9 -7.09 -6.14 -7.94
C PRO A 9 -5.90 -7.04 -8.29
N VAL A 10 -5.73 -7.35 -9.57
CA VAL A 10 -4.54 -8.04 -10.06
C VAL A 10 -3.34 -7.07 -10.18
N PRO A 11 -2.08 -7.55 -10.18
CA PRO A 11 -0.89 -6.70 -10.32
C PRO A 11 -0.97 -5.67 -11.46
N ALA A 12 -1.53 -6.05 -12.61
CA ALA A 12 -1.72 -5.15 -13.74
C ALA A 12 -2.75 -4.04 -13.47
N GLU A 13 -3.82 -4.34 -12.74
CA GLU A 13 -4.81 -3.34 -12.32
C GLU A 13 -4.23 -2.40 -11.28
N VAL A 14 -3.38 -2.90 -10.37
CA VAL A 14 -2.67 -2.03 -9.42
C VAL A 14 -1.71 -1.08 -10.12
N ALA A 15 -0.95 -1.57 -11.10
CA ALA A 15 -0.11 -0.70 -11.93
C ALA A 15 -0.94 0.37 -12.65
N PHE A 16 -2.10 -0.01 -13.19
CA PHE A 16 -3.04 0.94 -13.80
C PHE A 16 -3.58 1.98 -12.80
N LEU A 17 -3.93 1.56 -11.58
CA LEU A 17 -4.37 2.48 -10.52
C LEU A 17 -3.25 3.43 -10.08
N CYS A 18 -2.00 2.95 -10.06
CA CYS A 18 -0.82 3.77 -9.77
C CYS A 18 -0.64 4.91 -10.78
N GLU A 19 -1.12 4.77 -12.02
CA GLU A 19 -1.06 5.85 -13.01
C GLU A 19 -1.82 7.12 -12.60
N MET A 20 -2.72 7.02 -11.63
CA MET A 20 -3.46 8.16 -11.07
C MET A 20 -2.71 8.89 -9.95
N GLU A 21 -1.59 8.34 -9.46
CA GLU A 21 -0.73 9.01 -8.48
C GLU A 21 -0.21 10.34 -9.03
N LEU A 22 -0.15 11.35 -8.16
CA LEU A 22 0.41 12.64 -8.51
C LEU A 22 1.95 12.60 -8.42
N VAL A 23 2.60 13.01 -9.51
CA VAL A 23 4.05 13.19 -9.59
C VAL A 23 4.38 14.61 -9.99
N THR A 24 5.49 15.13 -9.47
CA THR A 24 5.96 16.47 -9.80
C THR A 24 6.76 16.45 -11.08
N ILE A 25 6.43 17.34 -12.02
CA ILE A 25 7.16 17.52 -13.26
C ILE A 25 7.72 18.94 -13.40
N VAL A 26 8.74 19.08 -14.25
CA VAL A 26 9.23 20.36 -14.78
C VAL A 26 8.99 20.38 -16.29
N PRO A 27 8.06 21.20 -16.81
CA PRO A 27 7.82 21.32 -18.23
C PRO A 27 8.99 21.99 -18.94
N ARG A 28 9.28 21.56 -20.17
CA ARG A 28 10.32 22.12 -21.05
C ARG A 28 9.77 23.17 -22.03
N GLN A 29 8.46 23.22 -22.20
CA GLN A 29 7.75 24.17 -23.07
C GLN A 29 6.43 24.59 -22.44
N ARG A 30 5.92 25.75 -22.86
CA ARG A 30 4.60 26.24 -22.43
C ARG A 30 3.50 25.36 -23.04
N LEU A 31 2.64 24.80 -22.20
CA LEU A 31 1.48 24.01 -22.60
C LEU A 31 0.22 24.67 -22.07
N GLU A 32 -0.74 24.89 -22.97
CA GLU A 32 -2.06 25.35 -22.57
C GLU A 32 -2.83 24.23 -21.86
N SER A 33 -3.82 24.65 -21.08
CA SER A 33 -4.73 23.74 -20.39
C SER A 33 -5.52 22.88 -21.39
N ILE A 34 -5.81 21.64 -21.00
CA ILE A 34 -6.62 20.71 -21.78
C ILE A 34 -7.86 20.37 -20.95
N ASP A 35 -9.04 20.57 -21.52
CA ASP A 35 -10.30 20.20 -20.88
C ASP A 35 -10.52 18.68 -20.98
N LEU A 36 -10.44 17.98 -19.84
CA LEU A 36 -10.71 16.54 -19.73
C LEU A 36 -12.06 16.30 -19.06
N LEU A 37 -12.54 15.06 -19.09
CA LEU A 37 -13.80 14.66 -18.43
C LEU A 37 -13.80 14.97 -16.92
N SER A 38 -12.65 14.82 -16.26
CA SER A 38 -12.48 15.07 -14.83
C SER A 38 -12.13 16.53 -14.49
N GLY A 39 -12.13 17.43 -15.49
CA GLY A 39 -11.73 18.83 -15.35
C GLY A 39 -10.52 19.22 -16.20
N ALA A 40 -10.21 20.51 -16.21
CA ALA A 40 -9.12 21.07 -17.00
C ALA A 40 -7.75 20.81 -16.35
N THR A 41 -6.75 20.45 -17.15
CA THR A 41 -5.36 20.30 -16.65
C THR A 41 -4.74 21.66 -16.32
N PRO A 42 -3.79 21.76 -15.38
CA PRO A 42 -3.13 23.03 -15.10
C PRO A 42 -2.31 23.48 -16.32
N ALA A 43 -2.35 24.77 -16.64
CA ALA A 43 -1.50 25.35 -17.68
C ALA A 43 -0.02 25.27 -17.24
N LEU A 44 0.83 24.68 -18.08
CA LEU A 44 2.22 24.41 -17.74
C LEU A 44 3.14 25.50 -18.30
N ARG A 45 3.95 26.11 -17.43
CA ARG A 45 4.89 27.17 -17.80
C ARG A 45 6.30 26.86 -17.30
N PRO A 46 7.28 26.64 -18.19
CA PRO A 46 8.66 26.42 -17.78
C PRO A 46 9.25 27.63 -17.03
N PRO A 47 10.12 27.42 -16.02
CA PRO A 47 10.52 26.16 -15.40
C PRO A 47 9.68 25.80 -14.15
N ALA A 48 8.46 26.33 -14.03
CA ALA A 48 7.64 26.14 -12.83
C ALA A 48 7.23 24.67 -12.69
N ARG A 49 7.40 24.13 -11.47
CA ARG A 49 6.97 22.78 -11.12
C ARG A 49 5.45 22.69 -11.13
N ALA A 50 4.92 21.55 -11.54
CA ALA A 50 3.50 21.23 -11.47
C ALA A 50 3.31 19.76 -11.11
N ASP A 51 2.27 19.48 -10.33
CA ASP A 51 1.88 18.11 -9.99
C ASP A 51 0.81 17.64 -10.98
N LEU A 52 1.06 16.50 -11.60
CA LEU A 52 0.18 15.88 -12.59
C LEU A 52 0.00 14.39 -12.29
N PRO A 53 -1.12 13.79 -12.71
CA PRO A 53 -1.25 12.35 -12.73
C PRO A 53 -0.12 11.69 -13.52
N MET A 54 0.36 10.56 -13.02
CA MET A 54 1.49 9.81 -13.57
C MET A 54 1.30 9.45 -15.05
N TRP A 55 0.10 9.05 -15.49
CA TRP A 55 -0.17 8.80 -16.92
C TRP A 55 0.15 10.00 -17.82
N LEU A 56 -0.19 11.22 -17.38
CA LEU A 56 0.04 12.43 -18.16
C LEU A 56 1.51 12.84 -18.10
N ALA A 57 2.15 12.69 -16.94
CA ALA A 57 3.58 12.92 -16.78
C ALA A 57 4.41 12.01 -17.71
N LEU A 58 4.09 10.72 -17.76
CA LEU A 58 4.73 9.75 -18.66
C LEU A 58 4.50 10.08 -20.13
N LEU A 59 3.29 10.49 -20.50
CA LEU A 59 2.98 10.93 -21.87
C LEU A 59 3.86 12.13 -22.28
N LEU A 60 3.97 13.15 -21.41
CA LEU A 60 4.81 14.33 -21.65
C LEU A 60 6.29 14.00 -21.67
N LYS A 61 6.74 13.06 -20.81
CA LYS A 61 8.13 12.55 -20.80
C LYS A 61 8.48 11.85 -22.10
N LYS A 62 7.62 10.95 -22.59
CA LYS A 62 7.78 10.25 -23.88
C LYS A 62 7.87 11.22 -25.05
N GLN A 63 7.11 12.33 -25.00
CA GLN A 63 7.16 13.40 -25.99
C GLN A 63 8.34 14.38 -25.80
N ARG A 64 9.20 14.18 -24.80
CA ARG A 64 10.32 15.07 -24.43
C ARG A 64 9.90 16.49 -24.06
N ARG A 65 8.67 16.66 -23.55
CA ARG A 65 8.07 17.96 -23.18
C ARG A 65 8.16 18.28 -21.70
N ALA A 66 8.53 17.31 -20.86
CA ALA A 66 8.74 17.49 -19.43
C ALA A 66 9.82 16.54 -18.90
N ASN A 67 10.44 16.92 -17.79
CA ASN A 67 11.20 16.01 -16.92
C ASN A 67 10.37 15.70 -15.69
N ILE A 68 10.46 14.48 -15.19
CA ILE A 68 9.84 14.09 -13.93
C ILE A 68 10.85 14.35 -12.81
N VAL A 69 10.40 14.93 -11.70
CA VAL A 69 11.23 15.08 -10.51
C VAL A 69 11.04 13.84 -9.65
N PRO A 70 12.09 13.02 -9.40
CA PRO A 70 11.94 11.81 -8.61
C PRO A 70 11.55 12.17 -7.17
N PRO A 71 10.56 11.46 -6.58
CA PRO A 71 10.14 11.75 -5.22
C PRO A 71 11.27 11.50 -4.22
N PRO A 72 11.33 12.24 -3.09
CA PRO A 72 12.46 12.16 -2.17
C PRO A 72 12.73 10.77 -1.58
N TRP A 73 11.71 9.92 -1.40
CA TRP A 73 11.86 8.55 -0.90
C TRP A 73 12.53 7.61 -1.90
N LEU A 74 12.44 7.88 -3.22
CA LEU A 74 13.03 7.06 -4.29
C LEU A 74 14.53 7.34 -4.50
N ARG A 75 15.11 8.30 -3.75
CA ARG A 75 16.54 8.60 -3.81
C ARG A 75 17.35 7.45 -3.21
N PRO A 76 18.54 7.12 -3.74
CA PRO A 76 19.35 6.01 -3.22
C PRO A 76 19.61 6.10 -1.72
N GLN A 77 19.95 7.30 -1.22
CA GLN A 77 20.20 7.52 0.21
C GLN A 77 18.96 7.29 1.09
N SER A 78 17.78 7.60 0.58
CA SER A 78 16.50 7.40 1.27
C SER A 78 16.14 5.92 1.31
N LEU A 79 16.21 5.23 0.16
CA LEU A 79 15.98 3.79 0.07
C LEU A 79 16.95 2.99 0.93
N ALA A 80 18.24 3.34 0.94
CA ALA A 80 19.23 2.68 1.80
C ALA A 80 18.89 2.84 3.29
N LYS A 81 18.39 4.00 3.71
CA LYS A 81 17.92 4.22 5.09
C LYS A 81 16.68 3.39 5.41
N ILE A 82 15.73 3.31 4.48
CA ILE A 82 14.52 2.50 4.62
C ILE A 82 14.89 1.02 4.76
N VAL A 83 15.73 0.49 3.87
CA VAL A 83 16.24 -0.90 3.94
C VAL A 83 16.97 -1.14 5.26
N HIS A 84 17.85 -0.22 5.68
CA HIS A 84 18.55 -0.34 6.97
C HIS A 84 17.58 -0.35 8.15
N HIS A 85 16.59 0.54 8.14
CA HIS A 85 15.55 0.59 9.16
C HIS A 85 14.80 -0.73 9.26
N GLU A 86 14.33 -1.24 8.12
CA GLU A 86 13.56 -2.47 8.03
C GLU A 86 14.35 -3.77 8.29
N THR A 87 15.69 -3.72 8.27
CA THR A 87 16.54 -4.90 8.50
C THR A 87 17.27 -4.87 9.83
N LYS A 88 17.60 -3.68 10.36
CA LYS A 88 18.44 -3.53 11.56
C LYS A 88 17.76 -2.84 12.73
N ILE A 89 16.86 -1.88 12.47
CA ILE A 89 16.24 -1.08 13.53
C ILE A 89 14.91 -1.73 13.95
N GLU A 90 14.03 -1.99 12.99
CA GLU A 90 12.70 -2.55 13.21
C GLU A 90 12.47 -3.72 12.24
N PRO A 91 12.98 -4.92 12.56
CA PRO A 91 12.92 -6.08 11.66
C PRO A 91 11.52 -6.69 11.55
N ASP A 92 10.66 -6.47 12.54
CA ASP A 92 9.32 -7.07 12.59
C ASP A 92 8.21 -6.16 12.04
N ALA A 93 8.50 -4.89 11.74
CA ALA A 93 7.52 -3.95 11.19
C ALA A 93 7.91 -3.42 9.80
N PHE A 94 6.91 -3.01 9.03
CA PHE A 94 7.09 -2.29 7.77
C PHE A 94 7.37 -0.81 8.02
N SER A 95 8.09 -0.16 7.11
CA SER A 95 8.23 1.30 7.14
C SER A 95 6.86 1.98 7.09
N PRO A 96 6.66 3.07 7.86
CA PRO A 96 5.37 3.72 7.94
C PRO A 96 4.97 4.37 6.60
N PRO A 97 3.66 4.45 6.32
CA PRO A 97 3.17 5.23 5.19
C PRO A 97 3.43 6.73 5.41
N PRO A 98 3.46 7.55 4.35
CA PRO A 98 3.56 8.99 4.45
C PRO A 98 2.48 9.54 5.40
N PRO A 99 2.82 10.55 6.23
CA PRO A 99 1.84 11.17 7.10
C PRO A 99 0.82 11.94 6.24
N PRO A 100 -0.41 12.12 6.75
CA PRO A 100 -1.40 12.98 6.11
C PRO A 100 -0.83 14.39 5.90
N PRO A 101 -1.18 15.09 4.81
CA PRO A 101 -0.78 16.47 4.61
C PRO A 101 -1.28 17.34 5.77
N ALA A 102 -0.36 18.13 6.32
CA ALA A 102 -0.64 19.09 7.38
C ALA A 102 -0.23 20.48 6.91
N ARG A 103 -1.08 21.49 7.16
CA ARG A 103 -0.79 22.88 6.87
C ARG A 103 -0.41 23.60 8.16
N GLY A 104 0.78 24.19 8.17
CA GLY A 104 1.18 25.14 9.19
C GLY A 104 0.40 26.45 9.06
N ASP A 105 -0.16 26.95 10.15
CA ASP A 105 -0.63 28.34 10.24
C ASP A 105 0.54 29.28 10.61
N ALA A 106 0.32 30.60 10.49
CA ALA A 106 1.33 31.60 10.84
C ALA A 106 1.63 31.67 12.35
N LEU A 107 0.87 30.93 13.17
CA LEU A 107 1.00 30.85 14.62
C LEU A 107 1.80 29.61 15.05
N GLY A 108 2.29 28.82 14.10
CA GLY A 108 3.09 27.62 14.37
C GLY A 108 2.27 26.36 14.67
N ASN A 109 0.95 26.39 14.49
CA ASN A 109 0.11 25.20 14.61
C ASN A 109 0.06 24.46 13.28
N ALA A 110 0.06 23.13 13.32
CA ALA A 110 -0.18 22.30 12.15
C ALA A 110 -1.60 21.72 12.22
N SER A 111 -2.48 22.13 11.29
CA SER A 111 -3.80 21.52 11.13
C SER A 111 -3.77 20.48 10.02
N ARG A 112 -4.49 19.38 10.21
CA ARG A 112 -4.78 18.44 9.11
C ARG A 112 -5.58 19.17 8.03
N TYR A 113 -5.28 18.87 6.77
CA TYR A 113 -5.93 19.47 5.62
C TYR A 113 -7.33 18.87 5.42
N GLY A 114 -8.39 19.66 5.64
CA GLY A 114 -9.77 19.37 5.20
C GLY A 114 -10.37 18.02 5.62
N GLU A 115 -11.56 17.73 5.08
CA GLU A 115 -12.26 16.44 5.15
C GLU A 115 -11.84 15.54 3.96
N GLU A 116 -10.61 15.69 3.49
CA GLU A 116 -10.17 15.16 2.20
C GLU A 116 -9.65 13.71 2.26
N THR A 117 -9.77 13.01 1.14
CA THR A 117 -9.35 11.63 0.94
C THR A 117 -7.87 11.42 1.27
N LEU A 118 -7.61 10.70 2.37
CA LEU A 118 -6.27 10.45 2.93
C LEU A 118 -5.57 9.20 2.35
N SER A 119 -6.08 8.65 1.26
CA SER A 119 -5.60 7.39 0.69
C SER A 119 -5.06 7.59 -0.72
N ALA A 120 -4.07 6.79 -1.09
CA ALA A 120 -3.64 6.64 -2.47
C ALA A 120 -4.83 6.27 -3.39
N PRO A 121 -4.87 6.74 -4.65
CA PRO A 121 -3.91 7.65 -5.29
C PRO A 121 -4.13 9.14 -5.02
N PHE A 122 -5.09 9.48 -4.15
CA PHE A 122 -5.52 10.87 -3.91
C PHE A 122 -4.71 11.59 -2.82
N LEU A 123 -3.84 10.86 -2.13
CA LEU A 123 -2.83 11.41 -1.23
C LEU A 123 -1.58 11.78 -2.05
N PRO A 124 -1.05 13.02 -1.99
CA PRO A 124 0.18 13.41 -2.69
C PRO A 124 1.43 12.81 -2.03
N SER A 125 1.57 11.49 -2.09
CA SER A 125 2.68 10.73 -1.50
C SER A 125 3.89 10.58 -2.41
N CYS A 126 3.74 10.95 -3.68
CA CYS A 126 4.72 10.68 -4.74
C CYS A 126 5.23 11.96 -5.42
N THR A 127 4.99 13.12 -4.80
CA THR A 127 5.43 14.42 -5.26
C THR A 127 6.81 14.79 -4.71
N ALA A 128 7.36 15.91 -5.17
CA ALA A 128 8.65 16.44 -4.70
C ALA A 128 8.65 16.84 -3.22
N ASP A 129 7.47 17.02 -2.61
CA ASP A 129 7.29 17.41 -1.22
C ASP A 129 7.03 16.21 -0.30
N ALA A 130 7.03 14.98 -0.85
CA ALA A 130 6.84 13.77 -0.07
C ALA A 130 8.01 13.55 0.92
N PRO A 131 7.73 12.98 2.12
CA PRO A 131 8.77 12.67 3.09
C PRO A 131 9.79 11.65 2.55
N PRO A 132 11.10 11.83 2.78
CA PRO A 132 12.12 10.91 2.27
C PRO A 132 12.18 9.56 3.01
N ASN A 133 11.67 9.50 4.25
CA ASN A 133 11.78 8.32 5.11
C ASN A 133 10.45 7.55 5.27
N ALA A 134 9.48 7.79 4.39
CA ALA A 134 8.21 7.07 4.40
C ALA A 134 7.96 6.44 3.03
N LEU A 135 7.28 5.29 3.02
CA LEU A 135 7.09 4.51 1.81
C LEU A 135 5.62 4.57 1.36
N PRO A 136 5.29 5.15 0.20
CA PRO A 136 3.91 5.25 -0.29
C PRO A 136 3.25 3.91 -0.56
N TYR A 137 1.91 3.91 -0.68
CA TYR A 137 1.15 2.69 -0.97
C TYR A 137 1.54 2.05 -2.32
N HIS A 138 1.71 2.84 -3.38
CA HIS A 138 2.14 2.36 -4.71
C HIS A 138 3.65 2.51 -4.96
N TRP A 139 4.49 2.35 -3.93
CA TRP A 139 5.92 2.63 -4.02
C TRP A 139 6.63 1.80 -5.09
N PHE A 140 6.23 0.54 -5.29
CA PHE A 140 6.94 -0.38 -6.16
C PHE A 140 6.59 -0.16 -7.62
N GLU A 141 5.31 -0.06 -7.94
CA GLU A 141 4.77 0.17 -9.28
C GLU A 141 5.23 1.52 -9.82
N LEU A 142 5.20 2.55 -8.96
CA LEU A 142 5.68 3.87 -9.34
C LEU A 142 7.17 3.84 -9.65
N ALA A 143 7.97 3.19 -8.81
CA ALA A 143 9.40 3.07 -9.02
C ALA A 143 9.73 2.34 -10.32
N GLU A 144 9.07 1.21 -10.59
CA GLU A 144 9.23 0.44 -11.82
C GLU A 144 8.83 1.27 -13.06
N MET A 145 7.69 1.97 -13.03
CA MET A 145 7.27 2.84 -14.14
C MET A 145 8.27 3.96 -14.41
N LEU A 146 8.79 4.63 -13.37
CA LEU A 146 9.79 5.68 -13.55
C LEU A 146 11.13 5.11 -14.06
N LEU A 147 11.57 3.95 -13.56
CA LEU A 147 12.79 3.29 -14.03
C LEU A 147 12.68 2.78 -15.47
N ALA A 148 11.47 2.48 -15.94
CA ALA A 148 11.20 2.05 -17.30
C ALA A 148 11.13 3.22 -18.29
N HIS A 149 10.55 4.36 -17.89
CA HIS A 149 10.19 5.43 -18.83
C HIS A 149 10.88 6.78 -18.58
N ALA A 150 11.45 6.98 -17.40
CA ALA A 150 12.09 8.23 -16.97
C ALA A 150 13.44 7.99 -16.25
N ILE A 151 14.16 6.95 -16.66
CA ILE A 151 15.44 6.55 -16.05
C ILE A 151 16.48 7.68 -16.05
N ASP A 152 16.43 8.56 -17.06
CA ASP A 152 17.33 9.70 -17.22
C ASP A 152 17.07 10.83 -16.19
N ASP A 153 15.90 10.83 -15.55
CA ASP A 153 15.58 11.76 -14.46
C ASP A 153 15.94 11.19 -13.06
N ILE A 154 16.31 9.91 -12.97
CA ILE A 154 16.59 9.23 -11.70
C ILE A 154 18.10 9.27 -11.38
N PRO A 155 18.52 9.74 -10.20
CA PRO A 155 19.91 9.68 -9.77
C PRO A 155 20.32 8.24 -9.43
N ALA A 156 21.45 7.78 -9.96
CA ALA A 156 22.01 6.45 -9.72
C ALA A 156 20.99 5.29 -9.92
N PRO A 157 20.40 5.13 -11.12
CA PRO A 157 19.28 4.21 -11.35
C PRO A 157 19.64 2.73 -11.11
N SER A 158 20.90 2.34 -11.27
CA SER A 158 21.38 0.98 -10.97
C SER A 158 21.33 0.67 -9.46
N GLU A 159 21.73 1.63 -8.64
CA GLU A 159 21.68 1.53 -7.18
C GLU A 159 20.22 1.51 -6.69
N VAL A 160 19.38 2.40 -7.22
CA VAL A 160 17.93 2.42 -6.94
C VAL A 160 17.30 1.06 -7.23
N ARG A 161 17.57 0.46 -8.41
CA ARG A 161 17.07 -0.88 -8.75
C ARG A 161 17.53 -1.97 -7.78
N SER A 162 18.77 -1.90 -7.29
CA SER A 162 19.27 -2.85 -6.31
C SER A 162 18.52 -2.72 -5.00
N LEU A 163 18.43 -1.49 -4.47
CA LEU A 163 17.79 -1.21 -3.20
C LEU A 163 16.29 -1.54 -3.21
N LEU A 164 15.59 -1.32 -4.33
CA LEU A 164 14.18 -1.71 -4.47
C LEU A 164 14.00 -3.23 -4.42
N ARG A 165 14.89 -4.00 -5.05
CA ARG A 165 14.86 -5.47 -4.97
C ARG A 165 15.14 -5.97 -3.56
N ASP A 166 16.16 -5.41 -2.91
CA ASP A 166 16.51 -5.74 -1.53
C ASP A 166 15.30 -5.45 -0.60
N LEU A 167 14.65 -4.30 -0.79
CA LEU A 167 13.46 -3.91 -0.03
C LEU A 167 12.27 -4.85 -0.30
N GLN A 168 12.01 -5.20 -1.57
CA GLN A 168 10.95 -6.16 -1.96
C GLN A 168 11.19 -7.53 -1.32
N GLU A 169 12.43 -8.02 -1.31
CA GLU A 169 12.79 -9.31 -0.69
C GLU A 169 12.56 -9.29 0.82
N VAL A 170 13.07 -8.26 1.51
CA VAL A 170 12.89 -8.06 2.95
C VAL A 170 11.41 -8.05 3.31
N ARG A 171 10.60 -7.29 2.56
CA ARG A 171 9.18 -7.12 2.86
C ARG A 171 8.35 -8.35 2.50
N SER A 172 8.70 -9.07 1.44
CA SER A 172 8.13 -10.38 1.11
C SER A 172 8.39 -11.42 2.20
N ALA A 173 9.59 -11.43 2.79
CA ALA A 173 9.92 -12.30 3.91
C ALA A 173 9.08 -11.97 5.16
N LYS A 174 8.95 -10.68 5.49
CA LYS A 174 8.09 -10.23 6.62
C LYS A 174 6.63 -10.62 6.43
N LEU A 175 6.09 -10.45 5.22
CA LEU A 175 4.71 -10.82 4.90
C LEU A 175 4.43 -12.32 5.10
N ARG A 176 5.38 -13.18 4.72
CA ARG A 176 5.28 -14.63 4.97
C ARG A 176 5.31 -14.94 6.46
N LYS A 177 6.29 -14.39 7.19
CA LYS A 177 6.40 -14.55 8.65
C LYS A 177 5.13 -14.11 9.38
N SER A 178 4.59 -12.94 9.03
CA SER A 178 3.36 -12.42 9.62
C SER A 178 2.14 -13.33 9.38
N THR A 179 2.15 -14.15 8.34
CA THR A 179 1.05 -15.08 8.03
C THR A 179 1.19 -16.39 8.78
N GLU A 180 2.43 -16.86 8.98
CA GLU A 180 2.72 -18.01 9.84
C GLU A 180 2.21 -17.73 11.27
N GLU A 181 2.53 -16.56 11.82
CA GLU A 181 2.07 -16.12 13.14
C GLU A 181 0.52 -16.04 13.23
N LEU A 182 -0.14 -15.58 12.16
CA LEU A 182 -1.61 -15.52 12.08
C LEU A 182 -2.27 -16.90 12.03
N SER A 183 -1.59 -17.91 11.50
CA SER A 183 -2.12 -19.28 11.45
C SER A 183 -2.14 -19.94 12.82
N GLU A 184 -1.20 -19.57 13.70
CA GLU A 184 -1.05 -20.18 15.03
C GLU A 184 -1.93 -19.51 16.08
N VAL A 185 -2.06 -18.18 15.99
CA VAL A 185 -2.85 -17.38 16.91
C VAL A 185 -3.96 -16.75 16.08
N ALA A 186 -5.23 -17.08 16.37
CA ALA A 186 -6.40 -16.45 15.75
C ALA A 186 -6.47 -14.94 16.11
N GLY A 187 -5.55 -14.16 15.53
CA GLY A 187 -5.18 -12.82 15.96
C GLY A 187 -5.37 -11.79 14.86
N VAL A 188 -4.99 -10.55 15.17
CA VAL A 188 -5.10 -9.40 14.26
C VAL A 188 -3.74 -9.15 13.60
N MET A 189 -3.69 -9.22 12.28
CA MET A 189 -2.52 -8.84 11.49
C MET A 189 -2.55 -7.35 11.15
N SER A 190 -1.49 -6.61 11.47
CA SER A 190 -1.33 -5.22 11.04
C SER A 190 -0.81 -5.17 9.60
N LEU A 191 -1.59 -4.55 8.70
CA LEU A 191 -1.17 -4.26 7.32
C LEU A 191 -0.65 -2.82 7.15
N ARG A 192 -0.33 -2.15 8.25
CA ARG A 192 0.17 -0.77 8.19
C ARG A 192 1.51 -0.74 7.46
N GLY A 193 1.57 0.07 6.41
CA GLY A 193 2.78 0.26 5.62
C GLY A 193 2.96 -0.76 4.50
N VAL A 194 2.10 -1.77 4.38
CA VAL A 194 2.12 -2.72 3.25
C VAL A 194 1.68 -2.01 1.97
N GLY A 195 2.41 -2.25 0.87
CA GLY A 195 2.15 -1.65 -0.44
C GLY A 195 1.10 -2.39 -1.26
N ALA A 196 0.66 -1.74 -2.34
CA ALA A 196 -0.40 -2.25 -3.19
C ALA A 196 0.01 -3.52 -3.96
N MET A 197 1.21 -3.54 -4.58
CA MET A 197 1.73 -4.72 -5.28
C MET A 197 1.86 -5.90 -4.34
N GLU A 198 2.41 -5.63 -3.15
CA GLU A 198 2.62 -6.64 -2.13
C GLU A 198 1.30 -7.30 -1.74
N LEU A 199 0.25 -6.50 -1.53
CA LEU A 199 -1.10 -7.03 -1.29
C LEU A 199 -1.65 -7.78 -2.50
N ALA A 200 -1.51 -7.27 -3.72
CA ALA A 200 -2.04 -7.94 -4.92
C ALA A 200 -1.42 -9.32 -5.13
N GLU A 201 -0.12 -9.48 -4.89
CA GLU A 201 0.59 -10.75 -5.04
C GLU A 201 0.27 -11.75 -3.93
N SER A 202 0.10 -11.28 -2.69
CA SER A 202 -0.05 -12.14 -1.51
C SER A 202 -1.50 -12.40 -1.08
N ARG A 203 -2.46 -11.56 -1.52
CA ARG A 203 -3.86 -11.59 -1.09
C ARG A 203 -4.52 -12.95 -1.26
N GLY A 204 -4.34 -13.60 -2.41
CA GLY A 204 -4.96 -14.90 -2.67
C GLY A 204 -4.53 -15.96 -1.66
N PHE A 205 -3.23 -15.96 -1.32
CA PHE A 205 -2.67 -16.84 -0.30
C PHE A 205 -3.20 -16.50 1.10
N PHE A 206 -3.15 -15.23 1.50
CA PHE A 206 -3.60 -14.80 2.83
C PHE A 206 -5.07 -15.11 3.10
N LEU A 207 -5.95 -14.80 2.13
CA LEU A 207 -7.37 -15.09 2.26
C LEU A 207 -7.62 -16.60 2.35
N GLY A 208 -6.84 -17.40 1.61
CA GLY A 208 -6.90 -18.87 1.71
C GLY A 208 -6.55 -19.38 3.11
N VAL A 209 -5.47 -18.89 3.71
CA VAL A 209 -5.04 -19.27 5.08
C VAL A 209 -6.08 -18.84 6.11
N ILE A 210 -6.51 -17.57 6.08
CA ILE A 210 -7.47 -17.02 7.04
C ILE A 210 -8.81 -17.76 6.95
N GLU A 211 -9.30 -18.03 5.74
CA GLU A 211 -10.54 -18.78 5.57
C GLU A 211 -10.39 -20.22 6.06
N GLY A 212 -9.23 -20.84 5.86
CA GLY A 212 -8.89 -22.16 6.41
C GLY A 212 -8.94 -22.18 7.94
N VAL A 213 -8.22 -21.26 8.60
CA VAL A 213 -8.21 -21.11 10.06
C VAL A 213 -9.61 -20.83 10.59
N ARG A 214 -10.39 -19.97 9.92
CA ARG A 214 -11.77 -19.65 10.29
C ARG A 214 -12.68 -20.88 10.23
N LYS A 215 -12.57 -21.71 9.17
CA LYS A 215 -13.36 -22.95 9.04
C LYS A 215 -13.01 -23.96 10.13
N ILE A 216 -11.72 -24.14 10.43
CA ILE A 216 -11.27 -25.05 11.48
C ILE A 216 -11.77 -24.57 12.85
N GLY A 217 -11.62 -23.27 13.15
CA GLY A 217 -12.10 -22.69 14.40
C GLY A 217 -13.61 -22.80 14.58
N ALA A 218 -14.39 -22.52 13.52
CA ALA A 218 -15.85 -22.68 13.57
C ALA A 218 -16.28 -24.13 13.79
N SER A 219 -15.58 -25.09 13.15
CA SER A 219 -15.85 -26.52 13.34
C SER A 219 -15.52 -26.98 14.75
N ALA A 220 -14.39 -26.54 15.32
CA ALA A 220 -13.98 -26.91 16.66
C ALA A 220 -14.92 -26.33 17.74
N GLU A 221 -15.36 -25.08 17.57
CA GLU A 221 -16.30 -24.44 18.49
C GLU A 221 -17.68 -25.09 18.43
N ALA A 222 -18.16 -25.47 17.24
CA ALA A 222 -19.42 -26.19 17.08
C ALA A 222 -19.40 -27.54 17.81
N SER A 223 -18.32 -28.33 17.64
CA SER A 223 -18.16 -29.61 18.36
C SER A 223 -18.09 -29.42 19.88
N ARG A 224 -17.39 -28.39 20.37
CA ARG A 224 -17.36 -28.09 21.81
C ARG A 224 -18.75 -27.75 22.36
N ARG A 225 -19.52 -26.97 21.60
CA ARG A 225 -20.88 -26.59 21.98
C ARG A 225 -21.83 -27.79 22.00
N GLU A 226 -21.74 -28.69 21.02
CA GLU A 226 -22.49 -29.94 21.00
C GLU A 226 -22.17 -30.81 22.23
N GLU A 227 -20.89 -30.95 22.59
CA GLU A 227 -20.45 -31.68 23.79
C GLU A 227 -20.95 -31.04 25.11
N GLU A 228 -21.01 -29.71 25.18
CA GLU A 228 -21.56 -28.98 26.34
C GLU A 228 -23.08 -29.13 26.45
N GLU A 229 -23.80 -29.11 25.32
CA GLU A 229 -25.25 -29.37 25.27
C GLU A 229 -25.58 -30.81 25.70
N GLU A 230 -24.85 -31.81 25.22
CA GLU A 230 -25.00 -33.22 25.64
C GLU A 230 -24.71 -33.43 27.14
N ARG A 231 -23.77 -32.66 27.72
CA ARG A 231 -23.48 -32.71 29.16
C ARG A 231 -24.53 -32.00 30.01
N GLY A 232 -25.14 -30.93 29.50
CA GLY A 232 -26.20 -30.18 30.17
C GLY A 232 -27.51 -30.95 30.28
N GLU A 233 -27.82 -31.81 29.30
CA GLU A 233 -28.99 -32.69 29.32
C GLU A 233 -28.86 -33.90 30.28
N GLY A 234 -27.66 -34.17 30.80
CA GLY A 234 -27.39 -35.29 31.73
C GLY A 234 -27.60 -34.98 33.22
N VAL A 235 -28.03 -33.76 33.58
CA VAL A 235 -28.27 -33.35 34.98
C VAL A 235 -29.70 -32.81 35.11
N ASP A 236 -30.70 -33.68 34.98
CA ASP A 236 -32.07 -33.37 35.42
C ASP A 236 -32.73 -34.66 35.99
N TYR A 237 -32.93 -34.63 37.32
CA TYR A 237 -33.73 -35.50 38.20
C TYR A 237 -33.30 -36.95 38.49
N ASP A 238 -32.27 -37.11 39.35
CA ASP A 238 -32.27 -38.14 40.42
C ASP A 238 -32.80 -37.48 41.71
N GLU A 239 -34.06 -37.06 41.74
CA GLU A 239 -34.79 -36.69 42.96
C GLU A 239 -36.28 -36.87 42.68
N ASP A 240 -36.80 -38.06 42.96
CA ASP A 240 -38.18 -38.36 43.40
C ASP A 240 -38.30 -39.90 43.55
N GLU A 241 -37.95 -40.47 44.69
CA GLU A 241 -38.78 -40.65 45.90
C GLU A 241 -39.24 -42.11 46.03
N ASP A 242 -38.68 -42.76 47.05
CA ASP A 242 -39.22 -43.93 47.72
C ASP A 242 -40.69 -43.70 48.12
N MET A 243 -41.66 -44.17 47.33
CA MET A 243 -43.07 -44.23 47.71
C MET A 243 -43.73 -45.48 47.12
N LEU A 244 -43.52 -46.67 47.74
CA LEU A 244 -44.44 -47.81 47.73
C LEU A 244 -44.19 -48.75 48.91
#